data_AF-A6LXX4-F1
#
_entry.id   AF-A6LXX4-F1
#
_cell.length_a   1.000
_cell.length_b   1.000
_cell.length_c   1.000
_cell.angle_alpha   90.00
_cell.angle_beta   90.00
_cell.angle_gamma   90.00
#
_symmetry.space_group_name_H-M   'P 1'
#
loop_
_entity.id
_entity.type
_entity.pdbx_description
1 polymer ?
#
loop_
_entity_poly.entity_id
_entity_poly.type
_entity_poly.pdbx_seq_one_letter_code
_entity_poly.pdbx_strand_id
1 'polypeptide(L)'
;MLCDKRIFLVEDDLKINFEGKSIKINISIYKNINRYFMPILEFVNQTGGKININGSKIDIKFKEKSSICIDYCISDYKFTVINSVLYISLFDMCRILSIRSKWDYSRSTISLYWDKINYRNCENVYGRVSLIRFEDITAGGKYLDSDNLEKLRVVADYMFSAGIPFHIAWIPRFVDHKNGIDNDISKDYSMPNANFLFTMEYLLNRNGIIGLHGYTHQYGDEVSAVGTEFSDERNNDEKSIRKRVEAAINTAKKLELPVKFFETPHYAATAFQQSIFEQYFDIIYEPFVGIWGDRIVKSPRNYRTLYIPTPLGYVEEKDGIDKMINRVNNLGEATLASLFYHPYIDFEYITLKSGISKYPMNIYLENSPLHQIVKALYYKGCNFTKITDLNLNSKKYEFKKLFYSFLNSHKYFKLR
;
A
#
# COMPACT_ATOMS: atom_id res chain seq x y z
N MET A 1 -17.13 -13.96 12.66
CA MET A 1 -18.10 -13.62 11.60
C MET A 1 -17.46 -13.99 10.27
N LEU A 2 -17.76 -15.20 9.77
CA LEU A 2 -17.34 -15.62 8.43
C LEU A 2 -18.03 -14.69 7.44
N CYS A 3 -17.28 -13.83 6.74
CA CYS A 3 -17.83 -13.16 5.56
C CYS A 3 -18.31 -14.27 4.64
N ASP A 4 -19.61 -14.24 4.34
CA ASP A 4 -20.27 -15.13 3.40
C ASP A 4 -19.48 -15.05 2.08
N LYS A 5 -18.66 -16.07 1.79
CA LYS A 5 -17.78 -16.16 0.62
C LYS A 5 -18.61 -16.40 -0.64
N ARG A 6 -19.56 -15.51 -0.92
CA ARG A 6 -20.37 -15.58 -2.14
C ARG A 6 -19.46 -15.26 -3.30
N ILE A 7 -19.21 -16.27 -4.11
CA ILE A 7 -18.46 -16.17 -5.34
C ILE A 7 -19.48 -16.02 -6.46
N PHE A 8 -19.27 -15.04 -7.34
CA PHE A 8 -20.15 -14.73 -8.45
C PHE A 8 -19.42 -14.99 -9.77
N LEU A 9 -20.15 -15.39 -10.80
CA LEU A 9 -19.60 -15.44 -12.15
C LEU A 9 -19.17 -14.02 -12.57
N VAL A 10 -18.07 -13.90 -13.31
CA VAL A 10 -17.82 -12.68 -14.08
C VAL A 10 -18.69 -12.77 -15.33
N GLU A 11 -19.80 -12.03 -15.34
CA GLU A 11 -20.76 -11.98 -16.45
C GLU A 11 -20.29 -11.06 -17.59
N ASP A 12 -19.27 -10.24 -17.33
CA ASP A 12 -18.67 -9.34 -18.32
C ASP A 12 -17.78 -10.14 -19.30
N ASP A 13 -17.66 -9.69 -20.55
CA ASP A 13 -16.72 -10.21 -21.58
C ASP A 13 -15.24 -9.91 -21.21
N LEU A 14 -14.81 -10.30 -20.02
CA LEU A 14 -13.46 -10.11 -19.52
C LEU A 14 -12.47 -10.91 -20.37
N LYS A 15 -11.59 -10.20 -21.08
CA LYS A 15 -10.56 -10.79 -21.94
C LYS A 15 -9.24 -10.87 -21.22
N ILE A 16 -8.66 -12.06 -21.18
CA ILE A 16 -7.32 -12.27 -20.63
C ILE A 16 -6.34 -12.47 -21.77
N ASN A 17 -5.29 -11.65 -21.79
CA ASN A 17 -4.16 -11.83 -22.69
C ASN A 17 -2.91 -12.22 -21.89
N PHE A 18 -1.99 -12.93 -22.52
CA PHE A 18 -0.69 -13.25 -21.97
C PHE A 18 0.40 -13.13 -23.02
N GLU A 19 1.46 -12.38 -22.72
CA GLU A 19 2.58 -12.12 -23.64
C GLU A 19 2.08 -11.65 -25.03
N GLY A 20 1.09 -10.76 -25.03
CA GLY A 20 0.50 -10.17 -26.24
C GLY A 20 -0.48 -11.06 -27.02
N LYS A 21 -0.74 -12.29 -26.56
CA LYS A 21 -1.69 -13.23 -27.18
C LYS A 21 -2.94 -13.40 -26.32
N SER A 22 -4.11 -13.51 -26.93
CA SER A 22 -5.33 -13.85 -26.19
C SER A 22 -5.27 -15.29 -25.70
N ILE A 23 -5.60 -15.51 -24.44
CA ILE A 23 -5.79 -16.86 -23.88
C ILE A 23 -7.28 -17.18 -23.96
N LYS A 24 -7.60 -18.35 -24.53
CA LYS A 24 -8.93 -18.93 -24.40
C LYS A 24 -9.01 -19.68 -23.08
N ILE A 25 -9.59 -19.04 -22.08
CA ILE A 25 -9.97 -19.70 -20.82
C ILE A 25 -11.37 -20.25 -21.06
N ASN A 26 -11.49 -21.57 -21.16
CA ASN A 26 -12.77 -22.23 -21.42
C ASN A 26 -13.61 -22.34 -20.15
N ILE A 27 -12.96 -22.30 -18.98
CA ILE A 27 -13.62 -22.31 -17.69
C ILE A 27 -13.93 -20.87 -17.26
N SER A 28 -15.12 -20.64 -16.71
CA SER A 28 -15.55 -19.32 -16.23
C SER A 28 -14.60 -18.75 -15.19
N ILE A 29 -14.35 -17.44 -15.30
CA ILE A 29 -13.69 -16.63 -14.27
C ILE A 29 -14.75 -16.22 -13.24
N TYR A 30 -14.36 -16.26 -11.97
CA TYR A 30 -15.23 -15.87 -10.87
C TYR A 30 -14.73 -14.60 -10.20
N LYS A 31 -15.61 -13.97 -9.41
CA LYS A 31 -15.29 -12.82 -8.58
C LYS A 31 -15.82 -12.96 -7.16
N ASN A 32 -15.08 -12.41 -6.20
CA ASN A 32 -15.55 -12.21 -4.83
C ASN A 32 -14.98 -10.89 -4.30
N ILE A 33 -15.85 -9.95 -3.93
CA ILE A 33 -15.50 -8.63 -3.38
C ILE A 33 -14.38 -7.97 -4.19
N ASN A 34 -14.66 -7.65 -5.47
CA ASN A 34 -13.72 -7.05 -6.42
C ASN A 34 -12.43 -7.86 -6.70
N ARG A 35 -12.25 -9.08 -6.19
CA ARG A 35 -11.16 -9.97 -6.61
C ARG A 35 -11.61 -10.88 -7.73
N TYR A 36 -10.83 -10.96 -8.80
CA TYR A 36 -10.97 -12.01 -9.80
C TYR A 36 -10.29 -13.30 -9.37
N PHE A 37 -10.92 -14.43 -9.67
CA PHE A 37 -10.44 -15.77 -9.39
C PHE A 37 -10.22 -16.51 -10.70
N MET A 38 -8.97 -16.91 -10.94
CA MET A 38 -8.49 -17.53 -12.17
C MET A 38 -8.35 -19.05 -12.00
N PRO A 39 -8.76 -19.87 -12.98
CA PRO A 39 -8.53 -21.31 -12.96
C PRO A 39 -7.04 -21.59 -13.20
N ILE A 40 -6.28 -21.77 -12.12
CA ILE A 40 -4.81 -21.75 -12.16
C ILE A 40 -4.24 -22.85 -13.05
N LEU A 41 -4.82 -24.06 -13.00
CA LEU A 41 -4.32 -25.20 -13.76
C LEU A 41 -4.53 -25.00 -15.27
N GLU A 42 -5.69 -24.47 -15.67
CA GLU A 42 -5.96 -24.14 -17.07
C GLU A 42 -5.02 -23.03 -17.55
N PHE A 43 -4.86 -21.97 -16.77
CA PHE A 43 -3.95 -20.87 -17.10
C PHE A 43 -2.51 -21.37 -17.32
N VAL A 44 -1.98 -22.18 -16.41
CA VAL A 44 -0.62 -22.73 -16.52
C VAL A 44 -0.47 -23.62 -17.75
N ASN A 45 -1.45 -24.49 -18.04
CA ASN A 45 -1.41 -25.33 -19.23
C ASN A 45 -1.45 -24.50 -20.53
N GLN A 46 -2.32 -23.49 -20.61
CA GLN A 46 -2.45 -22.60 -21.77
C GLN A 46 -1.21 -21.74 -22.01
N THR A 47 -0.44 -21.47 -20.95
CA THR A 47 0.80 -20.68 -21.00
C THR A 47 2.06 -21.53 -21.15
N GLY A 48 1.90 -22.84 -21.42
CA GLY A 48 3.02 -23.76 -21.70
C GLY A 48 3.76 -24.26 -20.47
N GLY A 49 3.19 -24.11 -19.28
CA GLY A 49 3.69 -24.70 -18.05
C GLY A 49 3.35 -26.18 -17.95
N LYS A 50 4.18 -26.93 -17.21
CA LYS A 50 3.90 -28.31 -16.79
C LYS A 50 3.49 -28.31 -15.33
N ILE A 51 2.49 -29.15 -15.01
CA ILE A 51 1.93 -29.27 -13.67
C ILE A 51 2.11 -30.71 -13.20
N ASN A 52 2.55 -30.88 -11.97
CA ASN A 52 2.46 -32.14 -11.25
C ASN A 52 1.68 -31.91 -9.94
N ILE A 53 0.71 -32.76 -9.65
CA ILE A 53 -0.16 -32.62 -8.48
C ILE A 53 0.01 -33.86 -7.61
N ASN A 54 0.29 -33.65 -6.32
CA ASN A 54 0.36 -34.70 -5.33
C ASN A 54 -0.37 -34.26 -4.05
N GLY A 55 -1.61 -34.74 -3.89
CA GLY A 55 -2.50 -34.27 -2.81
C GLY A 55 -2.77 -32.76 -2.95
N SER A 56 -2.48 -32.00 -1.91
CA SER A 56 -2.61 -30.53 -1.89
C SER A 56 -1.43 -29.78 -2.54
N LYS A 57 -0.37 -30.50 -2.93
CA LYS A 57 0.83 -29.89 -3.50
C LYS A 57 0.75 -29.83 -5.01
N ILE A 58 1.11 -28.67 -5.55
CA ILE A 58 1.14 -28.38 -6.98
C ILE A 58 2.55 -27.89 -7.31
N ASP A 59 3.25 -28.66 -8.12
CA ASP A 59 4.52 -28.29 -8.71
C ASP A 59 4.29 -27.75 -10.12
N ILE A 60 4.68 -26.49 -10.34
CA ILE A 60 4.56 -25.80 -11.62
C ILE A 60 5.96 -25.57 -12.18
N LYS A 61 6.16 -25.90 -13.46
CA LYS A 61 7.42 -25.69 -14.17
C LYS A 61 7.17 -25.06 -15.53
N PHE A 62 7.72 -23.87 -15.74
CA PHE A 62 7.82 -23.25 -17.06
C PHE A 62 9.21 -23.50 -17.66
N LYS A 63 9.32 -23.42 -19.00
CA LYS A 63 10.61 -23.46 -19.68
C LYS A 63 11.47 -22.27 -19.19
N GLU A 64 12.74 -22.52 -18.87
CA GLU A 64 13.71 -21.50 -18.44
C GLU A 64 13.37 -20.75 -17.13
N LYS A 65 12.40 -21.24 -16.35
CA LYS A 65 12.10 -20.73 -15.00
C LYS A 65 12.37 -21.76 -13.93
N SER A 66 12.65 -21.30 -12.72
CA SER A 66 12.68 -22.14 -11.52
C SER A 66 11.32 -22.81 -11.31
N SER A 67 11.35 -24.04 -10.77
CA SER A 67 10.11 -24.72 -10.39
C SER A 67 9.47 -24.02 -9.20
N ILE A 68 8.14 -23.95 -9.21
CA ILE A 68 7.32 -23.31 -8.18
C ILE A 68 6.53 -24.43 -7.50
N CYS A 69 6.66 -24.54 -6.18
CA CYS A 69 5.90 -25.52 -5.39
C CYS A 69 4.89 -24.77 -4.53
N ILE A 70 3.62 -25.16 -4.62
CA ILE A 70 2.51 -24.54 -3.90
C ILE A 70 1.81 -25.63 -3.10
N ASP A 71 1.49 -25.38 -1.83
CA ASP A 71 0.56 -26.22 -1.08
C ASP A 71 -0.72 -25.41 -0.80
N TYR A 72 -1.77 -25.64 -1.60
CA TYR A 72 -2.95 -24.78 -1.58
C TYR A 72 -3.81 -24.93 -0.32
N CYS A 73 -3.47 -25.87 0.58
CA CYS A 73 -4.14 -26.03 1.88
C CYS A 73 -3.51 -25.20 3.00
N ILE A 74 -2.22 -24.85 2.88
CA ILE A 74 -1.48 -24.16 3.96
C ILE A 74 -0.85 -22.84 3.52
N SER A 75 -0.69 -22.61 2.21
CA SER A 75 -0.22 -21.31 1.72
C SER A 75 -1.22 -20.21 2.08
N ASP A 76 -0.70 -19.01 2.33
CA ASP A 76 -1.48 -17.81 2.68
C ASP A 76 -2.20 -17.16 1.48
N TYR A 77 -2.23 -17.85 0.34
CA TYR A 77 -2.86 -17.38 -0.89
C TYR A 77 -4.37 -17.62 -0.88
N LYS A 78 -5.09 -16.78 -1.61
CA LYS A 78 -6.55 -16.86 -1.71
C LYS A 78 -6.94 -17.90 -2.76
N PHE A 79 -6.95 -19.18 -2.35
CA PHE A 79 -7.50 -20.28 -3.13
C PHE A 79 -9.00 -20.49 -2.85
N THR A 80 -9.69 -21.05 -3.84
CA THR A 80 -11.05 -21.59 -3.69
C THR A 80 -11.27 -22.72 -4.69
N VAL A 81 -12.19 -23.64 -4.40
CA VAL A 81 -12.55 -24.74 -5.31
C VAL A 81 -14.02 -24.58 -5.68
N ILE A 82 -14.31 -24.58 -6.97
CA ILE A 82 -15.67 -24.45 -7.51
C ILE A 82 -15.84 -25.54 -8.55
N ASN A 83 -16.85 -26.40 -8.40
CA ASN A 83 -17.13 -27.50 -9.33
C ASN A 83 -15.88 -28.33 -9.67
N SER A 84 -15.11 -28.69 -8.63
CA SER A 84 -13.84 -29.44 -8.75
C SER A 84 -12.71 -28.74 -9.51
N VAL A 85 -12.85 -27.45 -9.82
CA VAL A 85 -11.78 -26.62 -10.40
C VAL A 85 -11.13 -25.78 -9.31
N LEU A 86 -9.79 -25.81 -9.26
CA LEU A 86 -9.01 -24.98 -8.35
C LEU A 86 -8.80 -23.58 -8.93
N TYR A 87 -9.23 -22.59 -8.16
CA TYR A 87 -9.09 -21.17 -8.45
C TYR A 87 -8.16 -20.50 -7.46
N ILE A 88 -7.49 -19.47 -7.93
CA ILE A 88 -6.65 -18.57 -7.13
C ILE A 88 -7.02 -17.12 -7.45
N SER A 89 -6.89 -16.19 -6.50
CA SER A 89 -7.02 -14.78 -6.82
C SER A 89 -6.02 -14.36 -7.92
N LEU A 90 -6.42 -13.46 -8.81
CA LEU A 90 -5.58 -12.95 -9.88
C LEU A 90 -4.29 -12.32 -9.33
N PHE A 91 -4.38 -11.63 -8.19
CA PHE A 91 -3.22 -11.07 -7.52
C PHE A 91 -2.23 -12.15 -7.06
N ASP A 92 -2.71 -13.18 -6.35
CA ASP A 92 -1.84 -14.24 -5.85
C ASP A 92 -1.25 -15.07 -7.00
N MET A 93 -2.02 -15.30 -8.09
CA MET A 93 -1.50 -15.90 -9.30
C MET A 93 -0.33 -15.09 -9.88
N CYS A 94 -0.51 -13.77 -9.99
CA CYS A 94 0.52 -12.86 -10.48
C CYS A 94 1.76 -12.89 -9.59
N ARG A 95 1.57 -12.85 -8.27
CA ARG A 95 2.64 -12.91 -7.26
C ARG A 95 3.45 -14.20 -7.38
N ILE A 96 2.79 -15.35 -7.40
CA ILE A 96 3.45 -16.67 -7.39
C ILE A 96 4.18 -16.94 -8.70
N LEU A 97 3.55 -16.60 -9.84
CA LEU A 97 4.10 -16.89 -11.16
C LEU A 97 5.09 -15.83 -11.66
N SER A 98 5.31 -14.76 -10.87
CA SER A 98 6.08 -13.57 -11.27
C SER A 98 5.54 -13.01 -12.58
N ILE A 99 4.27 -12.58 -12.56
CA ILE A 99 3.54 -11.99 -13.67
C ILE A 99 3.11 -10.57 -13.28
N ARG A 100 3.22 -9.63 -14.23
CA ARG A 100 2.66 -8.28 -14.15
C ARG A 100 1.34 -8.21 -14.91
N SER A 101 0.47 -7.28 -14.52
CA SER A 101 -0.82 -7.03 -15.16
C SER A 101 -0.91 -5.62 -15.70
N LYS A 102 -1.50 -5.44 -16.88
CA LYS A 102 -1.98 -4.17 -17.41
C LYS A 102 -3.48 -4.27 -17.66
N TRP A 103 -4.21 -3.27 -17.21
CA TRP A 103 -5.68 -3.25 -17.24
C TRP A 103 -6.14 -2.22 -18.26
N ASP A 104 -7.14 -2.59 -19.07
CA ASP A 104 -7.81 -1.71 -20.03
C ASP A 104 -9.31 -1.85 -19.81
N TYR A 105 -9.90 -0.86 -19.13
CA TYR A 105 -11.32 -0.88 -18.78
C TYR A 105 -12.21 -0.73 -20.00
N SER A 106 -11.79 0.07 -20.99
CA SER A 106 -12.57 0.32 -22.20
C SER A 106 -12.77 -0.94 -23.04
N ARG A 107 -11.80 -1.85 -22.98
CA ARG A 107 -11.82 -3.12 -23.71
C ARG A 107 -12.15 -4.32 -22.82
N SER A 108 -12.49 -4.10 -21.55
CA SER A 108 -12.66 -5.15 -20.54
C SER A 108 -11.53 -6.18 -20.59
N THR A 109 -10.29 -5.71 -20.68
CA THR A 109 -9.12 -6.58 -20.94
C THR A 109 -8.09 -6.47 -19.82
N ILE A 110 -7.60 -7.61 -19.36
CA ILE A 110 -6.41 -7.71 -18.51
C ILE A 110 -5.32 -8.42 -19.31
N SER A 111 -4.23 -7.72 -19.56
CA SER A 111 -3.06 -8.27 -20.23
C SER A 111 -1.98 -8.61 -19.21
N LEU A 112 -1.54 -9.85 -19.24
CA LEU A 112 -0.57 -10.44 -18.32
C LEU A 112 0.77 -10.64 -19.03
N TYR A 113 1.86 -10.44 -18.29
CA TYR A 113 3.22 -10.52 -18.82
C TYR A 113 4.15 -11.12 -17.77
N TRP A 114 5.15 -11.90 -18.17
CA TRP A 114 6.20 -12.30 -17.26
C TRP A 114 6.88 -11.08 -16.69
N ASP A 115 7.09 -11.01 -15.37
CA ASP A 115 7.94 -9.98 -14.80
C ASP A 115 9.41 -10.27 -15.21
N LYS A 116 10.02 -9.30 -15.88
CA LYS A 116 11.43 -9.37 -16.33
C LYS A 116 12.36 -8.62 -15.39
N ILE A 117 11.82 -7.95 -14.37
CA ILE A 117 12.61 -7.18 -13.41
C ILE A 117 13.11 -8.13 -12.32
N ASN A 118 14.43 -8.16 -12.15
CA ASN A 118 15.05 -8.78 -11.00
C ASN A 118 15.14 -7.76 -9.87
N TYR A 119 14.18 -7.79 -8.95
CA TYR A 119 14.27 -6.99 -7.73
C TYR A 119 15.39 -7.56 -6.86
N ARG A 120 16.46 -6.78 -6.67
CA ARG A 120 17.48 -7.09 -5.67
C ARG A 120 16.99 -6.54 -4.34
N ASN A 121 16.98 -7.37 -3.31
CA ASN A 121 16.77 -6.89 -1.95
C ASN A 121 18.00 -6.06 -1.56
N CYS A 122 17.81 -4.76 -1.33
CA CYS A 122 18.81 -3.93 -0.66
C CYS A 122 18.76 -4.25 0.84
N GLU A 123 19.93 -4.42 1.46
CA GLU A 123 20.01 -4.59 2.91
C GLU A 123 19.71 -3.27 3.61
N ASN A 124 18.96 -3.35 4.72
CA ASN A 124 18.73 -2.20 5.58
C ASN A 124 20.05 -1.73 6.19
N VAL A 125 20.48 -0.53 5.82
CA VAL A 125 21.57 0.16 6.50
C VAL A 125 21.03 0.73 7.81
N TYR A 126 21.82 0.70 8.87
CA TYR A 126 21.43 1.30 10.15
C TYR A 126 21.65 2.82 10.10
N GLY A 127 20.65 3.58 10.55
CA GLY A 127 20.73 5.03 10.65
C GLY A 127 19.50 5.60 11.34
N ARG A 128 19.35 6.92 11.29
CA ARG A 128 18.27 7.64 11.95
C ARG A 128 16.92 7.22 11.37
N VAL A 129 15.94 6.90 12.22
CA VAL A 129 14.61 6.49 11.77
C VAL A 129 13.99 7.53 10.85
N SER A 130 13.57 7.09 9.66
CA SER A 130 12.70 7.84 8.77
C SER A 130 11.45 7.05 8.41
N LEU A 131 10.36 7.78 8.18
CA LEU A 131 9.07 7.24 7.77
C LEU A 131 8.51 8.11 6.65
N ILE A 132 7.92 7.47 5.65
CA ILE A 132 7.14 8.13 4.61
C ILE A 132 5.77 7.48 4.55
N ARG A 133 4.72 8.32 4.46
CA ARG A 133 3.34 7.91 4.26
C ARG A 133 2.81 8.46 2.95
N PHE A 134 2.22 7.58 2.15
CA PHE A 134 1.45 7.94 0.97
C PHE A 134 0.02 8.22 1.36
N GLU A 135 -0.40 9.47 1.21
CA GLU A 135 -1.70 9.95 1.66
C GLU A 135 -2.78 9.94 0.56
N ASP A 136 -4.04 10.02 1.01
CA ASP A 136 -5.25 10.07 0.19
C ASP A 136 -5.41 8.94 -0.83
N ILE A 137 -4.98 7.73 -0.48
CA ILE A 137 -5.18 6.56 -1.33
C ILE A 137 -6.63 6.11 -1.18
N THR A 138 -7.41 6.18 -2.25
CA THR A 138 -8.84 5.87 -2.23
C THR A 138 -9.31 5.38 -3.58
N ALA A 139 -10.41 4.63 -3.65
CA ALA A 139 -11.04 4.23 -4.91
C ALA A 139 -11.88 5.38 -5.47
N GLY A 140 -11.24 6.51 -5.76
CA GLY A 140 -11.88 7.73 -6.25
C GLY A 140 -10.89 8.61 -7.00
N GLY A 141 -11.42 9.60 -7.72
CA GLY A 141 -10.62 10.56 -8.48
C GLY A 141 -9.55 9.90 -9.36
N LYS A 142 -8.29 10.26 -9.13
CA LYS A 142 -7.14 9.80 -9.93
C LYS A 142 -6.90 8.28 -9.86
N TYR A 143 -7.35 7.61 -8.80
CA TYR A 143 -7.07 6.19 -8.56
C TYR A 143 -8.14 5.23 -9.10
N LEU A 144 -9.09 5.73 -9.89
CA LEU A 144 -9.97 4.89 -10.72
C LEU A 144 -9.52 4.84 -12.18
N ASP A 145 -8.42 5.51 -12.53
CA ASP A 145 -7.80 5.42 -13.85
C ASP A 145 -6.78 4.27 -13.91
N SER A 146 -6.77 3.53 -15.03
CA SER A 146 -5.94 2.32 -15.17
C SER A 146 -4.45 2.64 -15.23
N ASP A 147 -4.08 3.73 -15.90
CA ASP A 147 -2.69 4.13 -16.07
C ASP A 147 -2.14 4.71 -14.78
N ASN A 148 -2.92 5.50 -14.04
CA ASN A 148 -2.55 6.00 -12.72
C ASN A 148 -2.34 4.88 -11.69
N LEU A 149 -3.17 3.82 -11.71
CA LEU A 149 -2.93 2.66 -10.85
C LEU A 149 -1.67 1.88 -11.27
N GLU A 150 -1.35 1.81 -12.57
CA GLU A 150 -0.07 1.26 -13.02
C GLU A 150 1.11 2.12 -12.54
N LYS A 151 1.00 3.45 -12.63
CA LYS A 151 2.02 4.39 -12.12
C LYS A 151 2.20 4.25 -10.60
N LEU A 152 1.13 4.06 -9.83
CA LEU A 152 1.22 3.78 -8.40
C LEU A 152 1.99 2.48 -8.11
N ARG A 153 1.78 1.43 -8.91
CA ARG A 153 2.59 0.19 -8.83
C ARG A 153 4.05 0.41 -9.19
N VAL A 154 4.35 1.28 -10.17
CA VAL A 154 5.71 1.69 -10.53
C VAL A 154 6.39 2.43 -9.36
N VAL A 155 5.69 3.33 -8.68
CA VAL A 155 6.18 3.97 -7.45
C VAL A 155 6.51 2.92 -6.38
N ALA A 156 5.63 1.94 -6.17
CA ALA A 156 5.86 0.87 -5.21
C ALA A 156 7.05 -0.03 -5.58
N ASP A 157 7.23 -0.33 -6.87
CA ASP A 157 8.40 -1.08 -7.36
C ASP A 157 9.70 -0.33 -7.07
N TYR A 158 9.73 0.99 -7.26
CA TYR A 158 10.86 1.83 -6.88
C TYR A 158 11.16 1.71 -5.39
N MET A 159 10.15 1.96 -4.54
CA MET A 159 10.30 1.88 -3.08
C MET A 159 10.82 0.51 -2.65
N PHE A 160 10.25 -0.57 -3.21
CA PHE A 160 10.69 -1.93 -2.94
C PHE A 160 12.14 -2.20 -3.37
N SER A 161 12.52 -1.78 -4.58
CA SER A 161 13.88 -1.94 -5.11
C SER A 161 14.92 -1.16 -4.31
N ALA A 162 14.53 -0.02 -3.74
CA ALA A 162 15.34 0.80 -2.87
C ALA A 162 15.38 0.28 -1.41
N GLY A 163 14.70 -0.83 -1.10
CA GLY A 163 14.61 -1.38 0.25
C GLY A 163 13.74 -0.56 1.21
N ILE A 164 12.89 0.34 0.70
CA ILE A 164 12.16 1.32 1.49
C ILE A 164 10.78 0.76 1.89
N PRO A 165 10.52 0.54 3.19
CA PRO A 165 9.14 0.41 3.66
C PRO A 165 8.41 1.76 3.60
N PHE A 166 7.15 1.72 3.21
CA PHE A 166 6.29 2.92 3.13
C PHE A 166 4.91 2.63 3.69
N HIS A 167 4.21 3.69 4.08
CA HIS A 167 2.91 3.60 4.72
C HIS A 167 1.84 4.13 3.77
N ILE A 168 0.62 3.62 3.87
CA ILE A 168 -0.48 3.95 2.97
C ILE A 168 -1.63 4.44 3.84
N ALA A 169 -1.99 5.72 3.72
CA ALA A 169 -3.18 6.28 4.33
C ALA A 169 -4.35 6.00 3.41
N TRP A 170 -5.13 4.97 3.73
CA TRP A 170 -6.23 4.52 2.90
C TRP A 170 -7.56 5.08 3.39
N ILE A 171 -8.34 5.64 2.48
CA ILE A 171 -9.74 6.08 2.70
C ILE A 171 -10.66 4.98 2.14
N PRO A 172 -11.35 4.20 3.00
CA PRO A 172 -12.08 3.01 2.56
C PRO A 172 -13.28 3.22 1.64
N ARG A 173 -13.90 4.40 1.69
CA ARG A 173 -15.06 4.74 0.86
C ARG A 173 -14.92 6.15 0.31
N PHE A 174 -15.15 6.29 -0.98
CA PHE A 174 -15.10 7.58 -1.66
C PHE A 174 -16.52 8.06 -1.96
N VAL A 175 -16.82 9.31 -1.63
CA VAL A 175 -18.12 9.95 -1.87
C VAL A 175 -17.91 11.34 -2.46
N ASP A 176 -18.70 11.66 -3.47
CA ASP A 176 -18.81 12.97 -4.10
C ASP A 176 -20.28 13.21 -4.48
N HIS A 177 -21.00 13.90 -3.61
CA HIS A 177 -22.43 14.16 -3.77
C HIS A 177 -22.75 14.97 -5.03
N LYS A 178 -21.88 15.90 -5.42
CA LYS A 178 -22.10 16.77 -6.58
C LYS A 178 -22.11 15.99 -7.88
N ASN A 179 -21.29 14.94 -7.96
CA ASN A 179 -21.19 14.05 -9.11
C ASN A 179 -22.00 12.75 -8.93
N GLY A 180 -22.74 12.59 -7.84
CA GLY A 180 -23.53 11.39 -7.55
C GLY A 180 -22.71 10.13 -7.32
N ILE A 181 -21.47 10.28 -6.86
CA ILE A 181 -20.54 9.16 -6.63
C ILE A 181 -20.61 8.74 -5.18
N ASP A 182 -20.81 7.45 -4.96
CA ASP A 182 -20.69 6.79 -3.66
C ASP A 182 -20.09 5.40 -3.92
N ASN A 183 -18.79 5.26 -3.65
CA ASN A 183 -18.02 4.08 -3.98
C ASN A 183 -17.47 3.40 -2.73
N ASP A 184 -18.14 2.36 -2.28
CA ASP A 184 -17.71 1.42 -1.26
C ASP A 184 -17.23 0.14 -1.93
N ILE A 185 -15.91 0.00 -2.12
CA ILE A 185 -15.32 -1.13 -2.85
C ILE A 185 -15.58 -2.50 -2.19
N SER A 186 -16.12 -2.54 -0.97
CA SER A 186 -16.56 -3.78 -0.34
C SER A 186 -17.96 -4.22 -0.77
N LYS A 187 -18.70 -3.37 -1.50
CA LYS A 187 -20.07 -3.59 -1.98
C LYS A 187 -20.17 -3.41 -3.49
N ASP A 188 -19.52 -2.39 -4.02
CA ASP A 188 -19.69 -1.96 -5.40
C ASP A 188 -18.66 -2.65 -6.30
N TYR A 189 -19.15 -3.51 -7.18
CA TYR A 189 -18.31 -4.20 -8.15
C TYR A 189 -18.07 -3.34 -9.39
N SER A 190 -16.81 -3.20 -9.77
CA SER A 190 -16.41 -2.67 -11.08
C SER A 190 -14.98 -3.10 -11.42
N MET A 191 -14.63 -3.12 -12.71
CA MET A 191 -13.24 -3.41 -13.11
C MET A 191 -12.23 -2.40 -12.53
N PRO A 192 -12.53 -1.08 -12.44
CA PRO A 192 -11.71 -0.13 -11.69
C PRO A 192 -11.54 -0.48 -10.21
N ASN A 193 -12.61 -0.86 -9.50
CA ASN A 193 -12.52 -1.27 -8.10
C ASN A 193 -11.71 -2.56 -7.92
N ALA A 194 -11.81 -3.49 -8.87
CA ALA A 194 -10.98 -4.69 -8.92
C ALA A 194 -9.50 -4.37 -9.12
N ASN A 195 -9.17 -3.44 -10.03
CA ASN A 195 -7.79 -2.98 -10.24
C ASN A 195 -7.27 -2.20 -9.01
N PHE A 196 -8.12 -1.40 -8.36
CA PHE A 196 -7.75 -0.70 -7.13
C PHE A 196 -7.40 -1.69 -6.02
N LEU A 197 -8.24 -2.69 -5.76
CA LEU A 197 -7.97 -3.72 -4.75
C LEU A 197 -6.72 -4.55 -5.10
N PHE A 198 -6.56 -4.93 -6.37
CA PHE A 198 -5.33 -5.57 -6.86
C PHE A 198 -4.10 -4.71 -6.57
N THR A 199 -4.21 -3.39 -6.78
CA THR A 199 -3.13 -2.44 -6.50
C THR A 199 -2.82 -2.37 -5.02
N MET A 200 -3.83 -2.31 -4.14
CA MET A 200 -3.61 -2.32 -2.68
C MET A 200 -2.86 -3.58 -2.22
N GLU A 201 -3.22 -4.76 -2.74
CA GLU A 201 -2.51 -6.01 -2.47
C GLU A 201 -1.08 -6.00 -3.05
N TYR A 202 -0.89 -5.39 -4.22
CA TYR A 202 0.43 -5.17 -4.82
C TYR A 202 1.33 -4.30 -3.93
N LEU A 203 0.81 -3.20 -3.39
CA LEU A 203 1.55 -2.32 -2.49
C LEU A 203 2.01 -3.08 -1.23
N LEU A 204 1.14 -3.89 -0.63
CA LEU A 204 1.49 -4.75 0.52
C LEU A 204 2.65 -5.71 0.18
N ASN A 205 2.64 -6.31 -1.01
CA ASN A 205 3.70 -7.19 -1.51
C ASN A 205 4.97 -6.43 -1.96
N ARG A 206 5.04 -5.12 -1.73
CA ARG A 206 6.16 -4.22 -2.05
C ARG A 206 6.64 -3.42 -0.84
N ASN A 207 6.51 -3.98 0.37
CA ASN A 207 6.83 -3.34 1.66
C ASN A 207 5.88 -2.19 2.06
N GLY A 208 4.75 -2.02 1.38
CA GLY A 208 3.69 -1.12 1.80
C GLY A 208 2.98 -1.61 3.07
N ILE A 209 2.58 -0.66 3.92
CA ILE A 209 1.87 -0.91 5.19
C ILE A 209 0.62 -0.07 5.20
N ILE A 210 -0.56 -0.70 5.26
CA ILE A 210 -1.83 0.01 5.21
C ILE A 210 -2.22 0.53 6.60
N GLY A 211 -2.66 1.78 6.64
CA GLY A 211 -3.39 2.39 7.73
C GLY A 211 -4.68 3.04 7.23
N LEU A 212 -5.55 3.41 8.17
CA LEU A 212 -6.82 4.06 7.87
C LEU A 212 -6.69 5.57 8.00
N HIS A 213 -7.19 6.30 7.01
CA HIS A 213 -7.22 7.77 6.95
C HIS A 213 -8.67 8.27 7.08
N GLY A 214 -9.28 8.00 8.24
CA GLY A 214 -10.73 8.08 8.41
C GLY A 214 -11.50 6.97 7.68
N TYR A 215 -12.81 7.14 7.54
CA TYR A 215 -13.67 6.23 6.76
C TYR A 215 -13.93 6.77 5.35
N THR A 216 -14.25 8.06 5.27
CA THR A 216 -14.56 8.75 4.02
C THR A 216 -13.77 10.02 3.81
N HIS A 217 -13.05 10.50 4.84
CA HIS A 217 -12.31 11.76 4.75
C HIS A 217 -13.21 12.93 4.31
N GLN A 218 -14.41 13.00 4.88
CA GLN A 218 -15.39 14.06 4.60
C GLN A 218 -16.37 14.23 5.76
N TYR A 219 -17.05 15.37 5.77
CA TYR A 219 -18.21 15.63 6.61
C TYR A 219 -19.36 16.24 5.80
N GLY A 220 -20.59 15.84 6.11
CA GLY A 220 -21.78 16.27 5.34
C GLY A 220 -21.64 15.96 3.84
N ASP A 221 -21.86 16.98 3.02
CA ASP A 221 -21.86 16.89 1.55
C ASP A 221 -20.49 17.18 0.91
N GLU A 222 -19.44 17.37 1.71
CA GLU A 222 -18.07 17.55 1.23
C GLU A 222 -17.60 16.34 0.39
N VAL A 223 -16.64 16.57 -0.48
CA VAL A 223 -16.01 15.50 -1.28
C VAL A 223 -14.96 14.78 -0.42
N SER A 224 -14.92 13.47 -0.52
CA SER A 224 -13.89 12.64 0.10
C SER A 224 -12.48 13.07 -0.32
N ALA A 225 -11.50 12.91 0.57
CA ALA A 225 -10.12 13.43 0.45
C ALA A 225 -9.98 14.96 0.45
N VAL A 226 -11.08 15.73 0.50
CA VAL A 226 -11.06 17.20 0.65
C VAL A 226 -11.56 17.59 2.04
N GLY A 227 -12.68 17.01 2.46
CA GLY A 227 -13.34 17.38 3.71
C GLY A 227 -12.57 17.00 4.98
N THR A 228 -13.05 17.50 6.12
CA THR A 228 -12.51 17.17 7.45
C THR A 228 -13.50 16.27 8.18
N GLU A 229 -13.15 14.99 8.37
CA GLU A 229 -14.08 14.01 8.96
C GLU A 229 -14.26 14.18 10.47
N PHE A 230 -13.20 14.52 11.20
CA PHE A 230 -13.24 14.65 12.66
C PHE A 230 -12.73 16.03 13.08
N SER A 231 -13.48 16.73 13.93
CA SER A 231 -13.03 17.94 14.63
C SER A 231 -13.83 18.14 15.92
N ASP A 232 -13.59 19.24 16.62
CA ASP A 232 -14.41 19.70 17.75
C ASP A 232 -15.89 19.91 17.38
N GLU A 233 -16.17 20.30 16.14
CA GLU A 233 -17.53 20.52 15.61
C GLU A 233 -18.09 19.32 14.81
N ARG A 234 -17.23 18.37 14.39
CA ARG A 234 -17.58 17.34 13.40
C ARG A 234 -17.33 15.93 13.92
N ASN A 235 -18.36 15.08 13.84
CA ASN A 235 -18.36 13.74 14.46
C ASN A 235 -17.73 13.81 15.86
N ASN A 236 -18.28 14.67 16.71
CA ASN A 236 -17.70 15.09 17.98
C ASN A 236 -18.31 14.37 19.20
N ASP A 237 -19.25 13.46 18.97
CA ASP A 237 -19.82 12.57 19.97
C ASP A 237 -19.32 11.13 19.81
N GLU A 238 -19.27 10.36 20.90
CA GLU A 238 -18.72 9.00 20.89
C GLU A 238 -19.40 8.08 19.86
N LYS A 239 -20.72 8.20 19.69
CA LYS A 239 -21.49 7.32 18.79
C LYS A 239 -21.14 7.58 17.34
N SER A 240 -21.03 8.84 16.91
CA SER A 240 -20.64 9.17 15.53
C SER A 240 -19.19 8.77 15.24
N ILE A 241 -18.27 8.98 16.19
CA ILE A 241 -16.85 8.60 16.06
C ILE A 241 -16.71 7.09 15.88
N ARG A 242 -17.27 6.30 16.80
CA ARG A 242 -17.19 4.84 16.73
C ARG A 242 -17.82 4.29 15.47
N LYS A 243 -18.99 4.80 15.07
CA LYS A 243 -19.67 4.39 13.84
C LYS A 243 -18.75 4.52 12.61
N ARG A 244 -18.02 5.63 12.48
CA ARG A 244 -17.09 5.87 11.37
C ARG A 244 -15.89 4.92 11.43
N VAL A 245 -15.21 4.87 12.58
CA VAL A 245 -14.01 4.02 12.77
C VAL A 245 -14.32 2.55 12.57
N GLU A 246 -15.43 2.07 13.12
CA GLU A 246 -15.87 0.69 12.96
C GLU A 246 -16.26 0.38 11.52
N ALA A 247 -16.88 1.30 10.80
CA ALA A 247 -17.14 1.14 9.37
C ALA A 247 -15.85 0.97 8.58
N ALA A 248 -14.84 1.82 8.83
CA ALA A 248 -13.53 1.73 8.20
C ALA A 248 -12.83 0.37 8.49
N ILE A 249 -12.81 -0.05 9.76
CA ILE A 249 -12.24 -1.34 10.18
C ILE A 249 -13.00 -2.52 9.55
N ASN A 250 -14.33 -2.45 9.50
CA ASN A 250 -15.15 -3.51 8.92
C ASN A 250 -14.95 -3.63 7.41
N THR A 251 -14.83 -2.51 6.69
CA THR A 251 -14.47 -2.49 5.28
C THR A 251 -13.09 -3.12 5.07
N ALA A 252 -12.09 -2.76 5.87
CA ALA A 252 -10.75 -3.37 5.83
C ALA A 252 -10.78 -4.88 6.05
N LYS A 253 -11.52 -5.35 7.07
CA LYS A 253 -11.69 -6.78 7.39
C LYS A 253 -12.38 -7.53 6.25
N LYS A 254 -13.44 -6.97 5.69
CA LYS A 254 -14.20 -7.57 4.57
C LYS A 254 -13.35 -7.68 3.30
N LEU A 255 -12.47 -6.72 3.09
CA LEU A 255 -11.50 -6.73 2.00
C LEU A 255 -10.21 -7.47 2.36
N GLU A 256 -10.08 -8.07 3.54
CA GLU A 256 -8.86 -8.77 3.99
C GLU A 256 -7.58 -7.90 3.87
N LEU A 257 -7.70 -6.58 4.08
CA LEU A 257 -6.57 -5.65 4.07
C LEU A 257 -6.05 -5.43 5.51
N PRO A 258 -4.78 -5.78 5.82
CA PRO A 258 -4.24 -5.68 7.16
C PRO A 258 -3.90 -4.23 7.53
N VAL A 259 -4.80 -3.58 8.26
CA VAL A 259 -4.58 -2.24 8.82
C VAL A 259 -3.64 -2.31 10.04
N LYS A 260 -2.64 -1.42 10.09
CA LYS A 260 -1.61 -1.36 11.14
C LYS A 260 -1.53 -0.05 11.91
N PHE A 261 -2.13 1.02 11.39
CA PHE A 261 -2.21 2.31 12.06
C PHE A 261 -3.50 3.03 11.65
N PHE A 262 -3.80 4.10 12.36
CA PHE A 262 -4.87 5.04 12.03
C PHE A 262 -4.32 6.45 12.03
N GLU A 263 -4.96 7.33 11.29
CA GLU A 263 -4.80 8.77 11.43
C GLU A 263 -6.09 9.48 11.04
N THR A 264 -6.27 10.67 11.60
CA THR A 264 -7.38 11.52 11.22
C THR A 264 -7.05 12.36 9.99
N PRO A 265 -8.03 12.51 9.07
CA PRO A 265 -8.01 13.55 8.05
C PRO A 265 -7.56 14.89 8.62
N HIS A 266 -6.51 15.48 8.02
CA HIS A 266 -5.94 16.79 8.39
C HIS A 266 -5.44 16.92 9.84
N TYR A 267 -5.24 15.83 10.58
CA TYR A 267 -4.88 15.84 12.01
C TYR A 267 -5.81 16.68 12.89
N ALA A 268 -7.08 16.80 12.50
CA ALA A 268 -8.05 17.71 13.12
C ALA A 268 -8.72 17.13 14.39
N ALA A 269 -8.35 15.91 14.80
CA ALA A 269 -8.90 15.27 15.97
C ALA A 269 -8.72 16.09 17.26
N THR A 270 -9.71 16.06 18.12
CA THR A 270 -9.62 16.52 19.51
C THR A 270 -8.98 15.45 20.41
N ALA A 271 -8.54 15.84 21.61
CA ALA A 271 -8.07 14.89 22.62
C ALA A 271 -9.13 13.83 22.99
N PHE A 272 -10.42 14.20 22.97
CA PHE A 272 -11.53 13.29 23.20
C PHE A 272 -11.64 12.24 22.07
N GLN A 273 -11.65 12.67 20.81
CA GLN A 273 -11.65 11.76 19.66
C GLN A 273 -10.44 10.83 19.67
N GLN A 274 -9.25 11.36 19.92
CA GLN A 274 -8.03 10.56 20.07
C GLN A 274 -8.15 9.49 21.16
N SER A 275 -8.78 9.78 22.29
CA SER A 275 -9.02 8.79 23.36
C SER A 275 -9.93 7.63 22.94
N ILE A 276 -10.80 7.84 21.94
CA ILE A 276 -11.62 6.79 21.35
C ILE A 276 -10.78 5.97 20.35
N PHE A 277 -10.00 6.63 19.48
CA PHE A 277 -9.14 5.93 18.51
C PHE A 277 -8.11 5.01 19.19
N GLU A 278 -7.58 5.41 20.35
CA GLU A 278 -6.68 4.62 21.20
C GLU A 278 -7.24 3.24 21.62
N GLN A 279 -8.57 3.07 21.60
CA GLN A 279 -9.23 1.81 21.93
C GLN A 279 -9.20 0.82 20.76
N TYR A 280 -9.02 1.32 19.53
CA TYR A 280 -9.01 0.51 18.30
C TYR A 280 -7.60 0.30 17.74
N PHE A 281 -6.67 1.22 17.99
CA PHE A 281 -5.34 1.21 17.36
C PHE A 281 -4.19 1.34 18.36
N ASP A 282 -3.14 0.57 18.11
CA ASP A 282 -1.87 0.63 18.85
C ASP A 282 -0.97 1.77 18.36
N ILE A 283 -1.19 2.21 17.12
CA ILE A 283 -0.41 3.26 16.47
C ILE A 283 -1.36 4.26 15.82
N ILE A 284 -1.23 5.52 16.21
CA ILE A 284 -1.87 6.66 15.57
C ILE A 284 -0.78 7.49 14.90
N TYR A 285 -0.81 7.56 13.57
CA TYR A 285 0.24 8.21 12.77
C TYR A 285 0.00 9.71 12.61
N GLU A 286 -0.28 10.38 13.73
CA GLU A 286 -0.41 11.83 13.84
C GLU A 286 0.17 12.31 15.19
N PRO A 287 0.37 13.62 15.40
CA PRO A 287 0.78 14.15 16.70
C PRO A 287 -0.28 13.91 17.80
N PHE A 288 0.17 13.76 19.04
CA PHE A 288 -0.74 13.73 20.19
C PHE A 288 -1.27 15.13 20.47
N VAL A 289 -2.60 15.30 20.58
CA VAL A 289 -3.21 16.61 20.84
C VAL A 289 -2.72 17.18 22.17
N GLY A 290 -2.12 18.37 22.13
CA GLY A 290 -1.52 19.03 23.30
C GLY A 290 -0.04 18.70 23.54
N ILE A 291 0.51 17.71 22.83
CA ILE A 291 1.95 17.45 22.76
C ILE A 291 2.36 17.58 21.30
N TRP A 292 2.39 18.84 20.84
CA TRP A 292 2.84 19.20 19.52
C TRP A 292 4.36 19.20 19.51
N GLY A 293 4.94 18.22 18.84
CA GLY A 293 6.38 17.99 18.93
C GLY A 293 6.91 17.19 17.77
N ASP A 294 8.22 17.00 17.83
CA ASP A 294 9.03 16.49 16.74
C ASP A 294 9.41 15.01 16.94
N ARG A 295 8.83 14.33 17.94
CA ARG A 295 9.19 12.97 18.39
C ARG A 295 7.97 12.07 18.58
N ILE A 296 8.23 10.76 18.56
CA ILE A 296 7.23 9.75 18.91
C ILE A 296 6.82 9.91 20.38
N VAL A 297 5.51 9.92 20.62
CA VAL A 297 4.93 10.04 21.95
C VAL A 297 4.20 8.75 22.28
N LYS A 298 4.51 8.14 23.43
CA LYS A 298 3.61 7.13 24.01
C LYS A 298 2.48 7.87 24.70
N SER A 299 1.24 7.51 24.39
CA SER A 299 0.06 8.19 24.92
C SER A 299 0.16 8.36 26.44
N PRO A 300 0.13 9.60 26.97
CA PRO A 300 0.04 9.83 28.41
C PRO A 300 -1.32 9.42 28.99
N ARG A 301 -2.34 9.15 28.14
CA ARG A 301 -3.66 8.70 28.58
C ARG A 301 -3.66 7.21 28.92
N ASN A 302 -3.22 6.37 27.97
CA ASN A 302 -3.32 4.91 28.10
C ASN A 302 -1.97 4.18 28.25
N TYR A 303 -0.85 4.92 28.18
CA TYR A 303 0.52 4.39 28.30
C TYR A 303 0.83 3.22 27.37
N ARG A 304 0.13 3.11 26.23
CA ARG A 304 0.20 1.98 25.29
C ARG A 304 0.31 2.45 23.85
N THR A 305 -0.65 3.25 23.39
CA THR A 305 -0.73 3.70 21.99
C THR A 305 0.41 4.65 21.67
N LEU A 306 1.02 4.49 20.50
CA LEU A 306 2.06 5.37 19.98
C LEU A 306 1.46 6.43 19.06
N TYR A 307 1.82 7.68 19.29
CA TYR A 307 1.57 8.82 18.43
C TYR A 307 2.84 9.17 17.69
N ILE A 308 2.75 9.22 16.36
CA ILE A 308 3.91 9.41 15.49
C ILE A 308 3.66 10.69 14.67
N PRO A 309 4.39 11.78 14.95
CA PRO A 309 4.21 13.01 14.20
C PRO A 309 4.86 12.93 12.82
N THR A 310 4.58 13.92 11.96
CA THR A 310 5.28 14.16 10.69
C THR A 310 5.97 15.53 10.70
N PRO A 311 7.12 15.69 11.38
CA PRO A 311 7.76 17.00 11.55
C PRO A 311 8.26 17.61 10.24
N LEU A 312 8.54 16.78 9.23
CA LEU A 312 8.87 17.25 7.89
C LEU A 312 7.62 17.73 7.13
N GLY A 313 6.42 17.39 7.58
CA GLY A 313 5.15 17.82 6.98
C GLY A 313 4.87 17.26 5.60
N TYR A 314 3.97 17.92 4.88
CA TYR A 314 3.57 17.56 3.51
C TYR A 314 4.49 18.17 2.46
N VAL A 315 4.56 17.52 1.30
CA VAL A 315 5.24 18.04 0.11
C VAL A 315 4.24 18.82 -0.73
N GLU A 316 4.44 20.14 -0.83
CA GLU A 316 3.57 21.01 -1.64
C GLU A 316 3.79 20.75 -3.14
N GLU A 317 2.73 20.83 -3.96
CA GLU A 317 2.83 20.59 -5.40
C GLU A 317 3.68 21.65 -6.12
N LYS A 318 3.63 22.92 -5.66
CA LYS A 318 4.38 24.05 -6.25
C LYS A 318 5.56 24.43 -5.37
N ASP A 319 6.78 24.38 -5.91
CA ASP A 319 8.05 24.66 -5.21
C ASP A 319 8.29 23.82 -3.93
N GLY A 320 7.44 22.83 -3.66
CA GLY A 320 7.46 22.10 -2.40
C GLY A 320 8.63 21.14 -2.25
N ILE A 321 9.29 20.79 -3.37
CA ILE A 321 10.47 19.93 -3.35
C ILE A 321 11.65 20.64 -2.72
N ASP A 322 11.96 21.86 -3.17
CA ASP A 322 13.06 22.65 -2.60
C ASP A 322 12.80 22.94 -1.12
N LYS A 323 11.55 23.26 -0.74
CA LYS A 323 11.16 23.42 0.66
C LYS A 323 11.33 22.12 1.46
N MET A 324 10.94 20.97 0.92
CA MET A 324 11.10 19.68 1.58
C MET A 324 12.56 19.31 1.75
N ILE A 325 13.38 19.45 0.70
CA ILE A 325 14.83 19.23 0.76
C ILE A 325 15.45 20.16 1.79
N ASN A 326 15.03 21.42 1.87
CA ASN A 326 15.51 22.36 2.87
C ASN A 326 15.14 21.92 4.31
N ARG A 327 13.91 21.44 4.54
CA ARG A 327 13.48 20.87 5.83
C ARG A 327 14.29 19.62 6.20
N VAL A 328 14.52 18.71 5.25
CA VAL A 328 15.39 17.54 5.44
C VAL A 328 16.82 17.99 5.77
N ASN A 329 17.32 19.02 5.10
CA ASN A 329 18.67 19.52 5.29
C ASN A 329 18.91 20.16 6.66
N ASN A 330 17.88 20.77 7.24
CA ASN A 330 17.92 21.42 8.55
C ASN A 330 17.30 20.58 9.67
N LEU A 331 17.07 19.28 9.43
CA LEU A 331 16.40 18.41 10.38
C LEU A 331 17.26 18.14 11.62
N GLY A 332 16.93 18.80 12.74
CA GLY A 332 17.67 18.69 14.01
C GLY A 332 17.82 17.25 14.50
N GLU A 333 18.94 16.88 15.11
CA GLU A 333 19.33 15.46 15.34
C GLU A 333 18.29 14.60 16.08
N ALA A 334 17.56 15.20 17.01
CA ALA A 334 16.59 14.49 17.85
C ALA A 334 15.17 14.45 17.28
N THR A 335 14.91 15.14 16.16
CA THR A 335 13.62 15.15 15.47
C THR A 335 13.36 13.80 14.78
N LEU A 336 12.12 13.43 14.54
CA LEU A 336 11.77 12.29 13.71
C LEU A 336 11.78 12.70 12.23
N ALA A 337 12.46 11.94 11.37
CA ALA A 337 12.45 12.17 9.93
C ALA A 337 11.18 11.57 9.29
N SER A 338 10.02 12.15 9.59
CA SER A 338 8.72 11.63 9.20
C SER A 338 7.94 12.66 8.38
N LEU A 339 7.43 12.23 7.22
CA LEU A 339 6.69 13.03 6.25
C LEU A 339 5.49 12.28 5.69
N PHE A 340 4.60 13.03 5.04
CA PHE A 340 3.56 12.48 4.18
C PHE A 340 3.63 13.10 2.78
N TYR A 341 3.18 12.33 1.79
CA TYR A 341 3.40 12.59 0.38
C TYR A 341 2.25 12.03 -0.46
N HIS A 342 1.73 12.80 -1.40
CA HIS A 342 0.73 12.30 -2.33
C HIS A 342 1.41 11.65 -3.55
N PRO A 343 1.31 10.33 -3.75
CA PRO A 343 2.11 9.65 -4.79
C PRO A 343 1.72 10.04 -6.22
N TYR A 344 0.54 10.64 -6.42
CA TYR A 344 0.15 11.15 -7.74
C TYR A 344 1.05 12.28 -8.24
N ILE A 345 1.79 12.97 -7.35
CA ILE A 345 2.77 13.99 -7.74
C ILE A 345 3.79 13.39 -8.72
N ASP A 346 4.22 12.15 -8.48
CA ASP A 346 5.21 11.50 -9.33
C ASP A 346 4.64 10.90 -10.63
N PHE A 347 3.32 10.93 -10.82
CA PHE A 347 2.71 10.33 -12.02
C PHE A 347 3.09 11.07 -13.31
N GLU A 348 3.44 12.35 -13.26
CA GLU A 348 3.95 13.09 -14.41
C GLU A 348 5.39 12.71 -14.79
N TYR A 349 6.15 12.16 -13.84
CA TYR A 349 7.52 11.67 -14.04
C TYR A 349 7.58 10.21 -14.47
N ILE A 350 6.42 9.57 -14.66
CA ILE A 350 6.31 8.17 -15.06
C ILE A 350 5.66 8.09 -16.45
N THR A 351 6.44 7.65 -17.43
CA THR A 351 5.95 7.35 -18.78
C THR A 351 5.69 5.86 -18.92
N LEU A 352 4.44 5.49 -19.21
CA LEU A 352 4.08 4.12 -19.59
C LEU A 352 4.23 3.97 -21.11
N LYS A 353 5.03 3.00 -21.55
CA LYS A 353 5.27 2.68 -22.97
C LYS A 353 4.81 1.26 -23.27
N SER A 354 4.43 1.02 -24.52
CA SER A 354 4.24 -0.32 -25.06
C SER A 354 5.45 -0.63 -25.95
N GLY A 355 6.30 -1.57 -25.55
CA GLY A 355 7.48 -1.94 -26.32
C GLY A 355 7.16 -2.61 -27.66
N ILE A 356 8.19 -3.02 -28.39
CA ILE A 356 8.11 -3.61 -29.75
C ILE A 356 7.18 -4.84 -29.81
N SER A 357 6.96 -5.53 -28.69
CA SER A 357 6.03 -6.67 -28.56
C SER A 357 4.74 -6.38 -27.77
N LYS A 358 4.35 -5.11 -27.61
CA LYS A 358 3.31 -4.62 -26.67
C LYS A 358 3.62 -4.90 -25.19
N TYR A 359 4.82 -5.37 -24.88
CA TYR A 359 5.26 -5.60 -23.52
C TYR A 359 5.31 -4.25 -22.77
N PRO A 360 4.69 -4.14 -21.58
CA PRO A 360 4.65 -2.90 -20.84
C PRO A 360 6.06 -2.53 -20.39
N MET A 361 6.48 -1.32 -20.72
CA MET A 361 7.69 -0.70 -20.19
C MET A 361 7.29 0.57 -19.47
N ASN A 362 8.01 0.91 -18.40
CA ASN A 362 7.87 2.20 -17.76
C ASN A 362 9.23 2.88 -17.69
N ILE A 363 9.21 4.21 -17.73
CA ILE A 363 10.36 5.05 -17.43
C ILE A 363 9.92 5.94 -16.29
N TYR A 364 10.64 5.83 -15.17
CA TYR A 364 10.44 6.67 -13.99
C TYR A 364 11.67 7.56 -13.85
N LEU A 365 11.49 8.87 -13.99
CA LEU A 365 12.61 9.80 -14.00
C LEU A 365 13.23 9.96 -12.61
N GLU A 366 14.56 9.86 -12.53
CA GLU A 366 15.31 9.97 -11.27
C GLU A 366 15.31 11.39 -10.68
N ASN A 367 14.95 12.41 -11.46
CA ASN A 367 14.74 13.77 -10.98
C ASN A 367 13.32 14.02 -10.44
N SER A 368 12.50 12.97 -10.29
CA SER A 368 11.18 13.10 -9.68
C SER A 368 11.26 13.52 -8.20
N PRO A 369 10.26 14.24 -7.69
CA PRO A 369 10.10 14.59 -6.27
C PRO A 369 10.45 13.47 -5.29
N LEU A 370 9.87 12.28 -5.44
CA LEU A 370 10.07 11.20 -4.47
C LEU A 370 11.53 10.73 -4.46
N HIS A 371 12.15 10.57 -5.63
CA HIS A 371 13.56 10.18 -5.74
C HIS A 371 14.47 11.19 -5.06
N GLN A 372 14.22 12.49 -5.26
CA GLN A 372 15.01 13.55 -4.66
C GLN A 372 14.88 13.56 -3.12
N ILE A 373 13.67 13.39 -2.60
CA ILE A 373 13.41 13.33 -1.15
C ILE A 373 14.09 12.11 -0.51
N VAL A 374 13.93 10.94 -1.11
CA VAL A 374 14.58 9.70 -0.65
C VAL A 374 16.10 9.86 -0.63
N LYS A 375 16.67 10.41 -1.69
CA LYS A 375 18.11 10.69 -1.78
C LYS A 375 18.58 11.67 -0.70
N ALA A 376 17.83 12.75 -0.46
CA ALA A 376 18.16 13.72 0.59
C ALA A 376 18.12 13.09 2.01
N LEU A 377 17.13 12.25 2.29
CA LEU A 377 17.02 11.55 3.58
C LEU A 377 18.18 10.57 3.80
N TYR A 378 18.55 9.79 2.77
CA TYR A 378 19.71 8.92 2.85
C TYR A 378 21.02 9.69 3.04
N TYR A 379 21.22 10.82 2.37
CA TYR A 379 22.39 11.69 2.61
C TYR A 379 22.44 12.24 4.04
N LYS A 380 21.29 12.44 4.68
CA LYS A 380 21.19 12.80 6.10
C LYS A 380 21.36 11.62 7.06
N GLY A 381 21.77 10.46 6.56
CA GLY A 381 21.97 9.26 7.37
C GLY A 381 20.66 8.70 7.94
N CYS A 382 19.52 9.05 7.33
CA CYS A 382 18.24 8.47 7.69
C CYS A 382 18.02 7.14 6.99
N ASN A 383 17.33 6.23 7.64
CA ASN A 383 16.94 4.93 7.10
C ASN A 383 15.46 4.68 7.36
N PHE A 384 14.77 4.26 6.30
CA PHE A 384 13.33 4.03 6.35
C PHE A 384 13.02 2.76 7.15
N THR A 385 12.01 2.83 8.00
CA THR A 385 11.57 1.69 8.82
C THR A 385 10.07 1.49 8.73
N LYS A 386 9.60 0.28 9.03
CA LYS A 386 8.18 0.02 9.22
C LYS A 386 7.73 0.68 10.52
N ILE A 387 6.56 1.30 10.51
CA ILE A 387 5.94 1.89 11.71
C ILE A 387 5.70 0.85 12.81
N THR A 388 5.44 -0.40 12.42
CA THR A 388 5.25 -1.55 13.32
C THR A 388 6.54 -2.00 14.01
N ASP A 389 7.70 -1.62 13.47
CA ASP A 389 9.01 -2.02 13.99
C ASP A 389 9.57 -0.98 14.97
N LEU A 390 8.84 0.10 15.21
CA LEU A 390 9.16 1.16 16.17
C LEU A 390 8.93 0.69 17.61
N ASN A 391 9.65 -0.36 18.02
CA ASN A 391 9.66 -0.84 19.40
C ASN A 391 10.75 -0.10 20.20
N LEU A 392 10.35 0.99 20.84
CA LEU A 392 11.19 1.83 21.71
C LEU A 392 11.63 1.15 23.03
N ASN A 393 11.17 -0.08 23.31
CA ASN A 393 11.43 -0.79 24.57
C ASN A 393 12.42 -1.97 24.51
N SER A 394 13.10 -2.21 23.38
CA SER A 394 14.15 -3.23 23.39
C SER A 394 15.45 -2.63 23.93
N LYS A 395 16.04 -3.25 24.98
CA LYS A 395 17.45 -3.03 25.38
C LYS A 395 18.40 -3.08 24.15
N LYS A 396 17.98 -3.73 23.06
CA LYS A 396 18.66 -3.79 21.76
C LYS A 396 18.81 -2.43 21.08
N TYR A 397 17.89 -1.48 21.23
CA TYR A 397 17.99 -0.13 20.66
C TYR A 397 18.97 0.76 21.47
N GLU A 398 18.91 0.68 22.80
CA GLU A 398 19.87 1.31 23.73
C GLU A 398 21.30 0.77 23.54
N PHE A 399 21.48 -0.56 23.53
CA PHE A 399 22.80 -1.19 23.32
C PHE A 399 23.37 -0.87 21.94
N LYS A 400 22.52 -0.82 20.90
CA LYS A 400 22.96 -0.44 19.55
C LYS A 400 23.33 1.04 19.47
N LYS A 401 22.56 1.94 20.08
CA LYS A 401 22.88 3.38 20.15
C LYS A 401 24.25 3.62 20.81
N LEU A 402 24.53 2.91 21.91
CA LEU A 402 25.84 2.93 22.58
C LEU A 402 26.98 2.39 21.70
N PHE A 403 26.76 1.26 21.01
CA PHE A 403 27.76 0.66 20.13
C PHE A 403 28.13 1.56 18.92
N TYR A 404 27.17 2.32 18.38
CA TYR A 404 27.43 3.23 17.26
C TYR A 404 28.06 4.56 17.68
N SER A 405 27.74 5.08 18.86
CA SER A 405 28.50 6.20 19.45
C SER A 405 29.99 5.83 19.63
N PHE A 406 30.27 4.57 19.98
CA PHE A 406 31.62 4.03 20.07
C PHE A 406 32.33 3.87 18.71
N LEU A 407 31.62 3.44 17.66
CA LEU A 407 32.19 3.34 16.30
C LEU A 407 32.46 4.70 15.65
N ASN A 408 31.57 5.67 15.83
CA ASN A 408 31.75 7.02 15.26
C ASN A 408 32.85 7.81 15.99
N SER A 409 33.05 7.60 17.30
CA SER A 409 34.19 8.18 18.02
C SER A 409 35.54 7.57 17.59
N HIS A 410 35.57 6.31 17.15
CA HIS A 410 36.79 5.69 16.61
C HIS A 410 37.15 6.09 15.17
N LYS A 411 36.21 6.62 14.37
CA LYS A 411 36.56 7.24 13.07
C LYS A 411 37.35 8.54 13.22
N TYR A 412 37.23 9.24 14.34
CA TYR A 412 37.99 10.46 14.63
C TYR A 412 39.37 10.24 15.27
N PHE A 413 39.69 9.01 15.70
CA PHE A 413 40.98 8.68 16.31
C PHE A 413 42.03 8.13 15.33
N LYS A 414 41.69 7.94 14.04
CA LYS A 414 42.64 7.50 13.00
C LYS A 414 43.13 8.62 12.06
N LEU A 415 42.90 9.88 12.43
CA LEU A 415 43.37 11.07 11.70
C LEU A 415 44.11 12.07 12.63
N ARG A 416 44.90 11.54 13.59
CA ARG A 416 45.93 12.31 14.28
C ARG A 416 47.29 11.64 14.10
#